data_AF-A0A7S3M5D3-F1
#
_entry.id   AF-A0A7S3M5D3-F1
#
_cell.length_a   1.000
_cell.length_b   1.000
_cell.length_c   1.000
_cell.angle_alpha   90.00
_cell.angle_beta   90.00
_cell.angle_gamma   90.00
#
_symmetry.space_group_name_H-M   'P 1'
#
loop_
_entity.id
_entity.type
_entity.pdbx_description
1 polymer ?
#
loop_
_entity_poly.entity_id
_entity_poly.type
_entity_poly.pdbx_seq_one_letter_code
_entity_poly.pdbx_strand_id
1 'polypeptide(L)'
;GDEETAAAKNKAMKDAGFHVPDSFDKLPEMVGQVYIQLVEEGVIVEQHEGETPQVPMDYTWAKKLGMVRKPANFISSIADDRGEELTYCGVTISDVFAKEMGIGGVLSLLWFRRQLPPTCTKFIEMILMVTADHGPAVSGAHNTIVTARAGKDLVSALCSGLLTIGPRFGGALDDAAK
;
A
#
# COMPACT_ATOMS: atom_id res chain seq x y z
N GLY A 1 3.15 37.93 -41.44
CA GLY A 1 1.81 37.58 -40.95
C GLY A 1 1.36 36.28 -41.58
N ASP A 2 1.09 36.28 -42.89
CA ASP A 2 0.54 35.11 -43.59
C ASP A 2 1.54 33.97 -43.86
N GLU A 3 2.84 34.25 -43.91
CA GLU A 3 3.89 33.25 -44.18
C GLU A 3 4.08 32.20 -43.07
N GLU A 4 3.61 32.47 -41.85
CA GLU A 4 3.77 31.54 -40.72
C GLU A 4 2.62 30.53 -40.58
N THR A 5 1.54 30.71 -41.36
CA THR A 5 0.34 29.87 -41.28
C THR A 5 0.60 28.45 -41.80
N ALA A 6 -0.10 27.46 -41.24
CA ALA A 6 0.01 26.07 -41.69
C ALA A 6 -0.34 25.90 -43.18
N ALA A 7 -1.31 26.68 -43.68
CA ALA A 7 -1.69 26.69 -45.09
C ALA A 7 -0.55 27.21 -45.99
N ALA A 8 0.12 28.30 -45.59
CA ALA A 8 1.26 28.83 -46.33
C ALA A 8 2.44 27.84 -46.36
N LYS A 9 2.72 27.17 -45.24
CA LYS A 9 3.77 26.15 -45.14
C LYS A 9 3.45 24.92 -46.00
N ASN A 10 2.24 24.38 -45.92
CA ASN A 10 1.82 23.23 -46.73
C ASN A 10 1.90 23.53 -48.22
N LYS A 11 1.49 24.74 -48.62
CA LYS A 11 1.61 25.20 -50.00
C LYS A 11 3.07 25.29 -50.43
N ALA A 12 3.92 25.97 -49.66
CA ALA A 12 5.34 26.10 -49.96
C ALA A 12 6.07 24.74 -50.03
N MET A 13 5.71 23.79 -49.16
CA MET A 13 6.24 22.42 -49.19
C MET A 13 5.78 21.67 -50.44
N LYS A 14 4.50 21.76 -50.82
CA LYS A 14 3.97 21.13 -52.04
C LYS A 14 4.67 21.68 -53.29
N ASP A 15 4.89 23.00 -53.32
CA ASP A 15 5.59 23.69 -54.41
C ASP A 15 7.08 23.30 -54.49
N ALA A 16 7.71 22.96 -53.36
CA ALA A 16 9.08 22.47 -53.29
C ALA A 16 9.23 20.96 -53.62
N GLY A 17 8.15 20.28 -54.01
CA GLY A 17 8.17 18.87 -54.41
C GLY A 17 7.97 17.87 -53.27
N PHE A 18 7.51 18.32 -52.10
CA PHE A 18 7.18 17.42 -50.99
C PHE A 18 5.83 16.73 -51.26
N HIS A 19 5.70 15.50 -50.79
CA HIS A 19 4.42 14.78 -50.75
C HIS A 19 3.54 15.34 -49.62
N VAL A 20 2.78 16.40 -49.91
CA VAL A 20 1.91 17.07 -48.94
C VAL A 20 0.46 16.62 -49.14
N PRO A 21 -0.17 15.96 -48.15
CA PRO A 21 -1.57 15.55 -48.23
C PRO A 21 -2.51 16.75 -48.09
N ASP A 22 -3.75 16.59 -48.57
CA ASP A 22 -4.75 17.66 -48.50
C ASP A 22 -5.31 17.86 -47.07
N SER A 23 -5.15 16.87 -46.19
CA SER A 23 -5.48 16.96 -44.75
C SER A 23 -4.68 15.93 -43.94
N PHE A 24 -4.74 16.02 -42.60
CA PHE A 24 -4.09 15.04 -41.71
C PHE A 24 -4.66 13.62 -41.89
N ASP A 25 -5.96 13.48 -42.11
CA ASP A 25 -6.61 12.18 -42.33
C ASP A 25 -6.15 11.49 -43.62
N LYS A 26 -5.60 12.26 -44.57
CA LYS A 26 -5.01 11.77 -45.83
C LYS A 26 -3.53 11.46 -45.74
N LEU A 27 -2.89 11.74 -44.61
CA LEU A 27 -1.49 11.43 -44.39
C LEU A 27 -1.17 9.92 -44.48
N PRO A 28 -1.97 9.00 -43.90
CA PRO A 28 -1.72 7.56 -44.03
C PRO A 28 -1.76 7.08 -45.49
N GLU A 29 -2.68 7.62 -46.30
CA GLU A 29 -2.81 7.30 -47.72
C GLU A 29 -1.59 7.77 -48.52
N MET A 30 -1.14 9.01 -48.29
CA MET A 30 0.05 9.56 -48.93
C MET A 30 1.32 8.79 -48.57
N VAL A 31 1.51 8.44 -47.28
CA VAL A 31 2.65 7.64 -46.82
C VAL A 31 2.63 6.25 -47.46
N GLY A 32 1.47 5.61 -47.52
CA GLY A 32 1.31 4.31 -48.19
C GLY A 32 1.63 4.35 -49.68
N GLN A 33 1.18 5.40 -50.40
CA GLN A 33 1.47 5.59 -51.83
C GLN A 33 2.97 5.75 -52.09
N VAL A 34 3.65 6.61 -51.32
CA VAL A 34 5.11 6.81 -51.45
C VAL A 34 5.87 5.53 -51.12
N TYR A 35 5.44 4.79 -50.10
CA TYR A 35 6.05 3.49 -49.75
C TYR A 35 5.96 2.50 -50.92
N ILE A 36 4.77 2.31 -51.49
CA ILE A 36 4.55 1.39 -52.62
C ILE A 36 5.43 1.79 -53.81
N GLN A 37 5.47 3.08 -54.15
CA GLN A 37 6.31 3.59 -55.23
C GLN A 37 7.79 3.24 -55.00
N LEU A 38 8.31 3.46 -53.80
CA LEU A 38 9.71 3.17 -53.47
C LEU A 38 10.04 1.67 -53.44
N VAL A 39 9.07 0.82 -53.13
CA VAL A 39 9.21 -0.65 -53.23
C VAL A 39 9.24 -1.08 -54.70
N GLU A 40 8.35 -0.55 -55.53
CA GLU A 40 8.32 -0.83 -56.98
C GLU A 40 9.59 -0.35 -57.70
N GLU A 41 10.15 0.79 -57.27
CA GLU A 41 11.42 1.32 -57.76
C GLU A 41 12.64 0.54 -57.24
N GLY A 42 12.46 -0.42 -56.33
CA GLY A 42 13.53 -1.23 -55.74
C GLY A 42 14.41 -0.45 -54.74
N VAL A 43 14.00 0.76 -54.36
CA VAL A 43 14.69 1.58 -53.34
C VAL A 43 14.48 0.98 -51.95
N ILE A 44 13.28 0.47 -51.68
CA ILE A 44 12.95 -0.29 -50.48
C ILE A 44 12.86 -1.77 -50.85
N VAL A 45 13.69 -2.60 -50.22
CA VAL A 45 13.61 -4.05 -50.32
C VAL A 45 12.97 -4.58 -49.05
N GLU A 46 11.76 -5.10 -49.16
CA GLU A 46 11.04 -5.66 -48.01
C GLU A 46 11.81 -6.84 -47.42
N GLN A 47 11.98 -6.80 -46.10
CA GLN A 47 12.64 -7.87 -45.34
C GLN A 47 11.59 -8.65 -44.55
N HIS A 48 11.81 -9.95 -44.42
CA HIS A 48 10.97 -10.78 -43.56
C HIS A 48 11.10 -10.30 -42.12
N GLU A 49 9.97 -9.99 -41.47
CA GLU A 49 9.95 -9.59 -40.07
C GLU A 49 10.41 -10.76 -39.19
N GLY A 50 11.47 -10.55 -38.41
CA GLY A 50 12.03 -11.59 -37.55
C GLY A 50 11.13 -11.90 -36.33
N GLU A 51 11.43 -12.98 -35.62
CA GLU A 51 10.77 -13.24 -34.35
C GLU A 51 11.14 -12.16 -33.32
N THR A 52 10.13 -11.56 -32.69
CA THR A 52 10.35 -10.59 -31.61
C THR A 52 10.73 -11.31 -30.32
N PRO A 53 11.76 -10.86 -29.57
CA PRO A 53 12.11 -11.45 -28.30
C PRO A 53 10.94 -11.37 -27.30
N GLN A 54 10.59 -12.49 -26.68
CA GLN A 54 9.53 -12.55 -25.69
C GLN A 54 10.00 -11.90 -24.38
N VAL A 55 9.28 -10.86 -23.94
CA VAL A 55 9.52 -10.22 -22.63
C VAL A 55 8.61 -10.87 -21.60
N PRO A 56 9.13 -11.29 -20.43
CA PRO A 56 8.30 -11.83 -19.37
C PRO A 56 7.22 -10.83 -18.94
N MET A 57 5.99 -11.34 -18.79
CA MET A 57 4.90 -10.53 -18.28
C MET A 57 5.17 -10.09 -16.84
N ASP A 58 4.81 -8.84 -16.52
CA ASP A 58 4.89 -8.35 -15.16
C ASP A 58 3.97 -9.13 -14.21
N TYR A 59 4.48 -9.43 -13.01
CA TYR A 59 3.75 -10.20 -12.02
C TYR A 59 2.40 -9.56 -11.64
N THR A 60 2.35 -8.23 -11.52
CA THR A 60 1.12 -7.53 -11.14
C THR A 60 0.06 -7.64 -12.22
N TRP A 61 0.47 -7.62 -13.50
CA TRP A 61 -0.41 -7.79 -14.64
C TRP A 61 -0.94 -9.23 -14.72
N ALA A 62 -0.04 -10.21 -14.63
CA ALA A 62 -0.40 -11.63 -14.62
C ALA A 62 -1.36 -11.97 -13.47
N LYS A 63 -1.16 -11.37 -12.29
CA LYS A 63 -2.05 -11.55 -11.14
C LYS A 63 -3.42 -10.90 -11.35
N LYS A 64 -3.46 -9.68 -11.91
CA LYS A 64 -4.72 -8.97 -12.21
C LYS A 64 -5.56 -9.69 -13.26
N LEU A 65 -4.91 -10.26 -14.27
CA LEU A 65 -5.56 -11.09 -15.29
C LEU A 65 -5.91 -12.51 -14.80
N GLY A 66 -5.53 -12.87 -13.57
CA GLY A 66 -5.80 -14.20 -13.02
C GLY A 66 -4.95 -15.33 -13.63
N MET A 67 -3.89 -15.00 -14.36
CA MET A 67 -2.99 -15.97 -15.00
C MET A 67 -2.10 -16.72 -14.00
N VAL A 68 -1.84 -16.12 -12.84
CA VAL A 68 -1.01 -16.69 -11.78
C VAL A 68 -1.66 -16.55 -10.40
N ARG A 69 -1.42 -17.54 -9.53
CA ARG A 69 -1.81 -17.49 -8.12
C ARG A 69 -0.57 -17.56 -7.24
N LYS A 70 -0.45 -16.60 -6.32
CA LYS A 70 0.57 -16.60 -5.26
C LYS A 70 -0.11 -16.77 -3.90
N PRO A 71 0.23 -17.80 -3.10
CA PRO A 71 -0.34 -17.97 -1.77
C PRO A 71 0.05 -16.80 -0.85
N ALA A 72 -0.82 -16.50 0.11
CA ALA A 72 -0.52 -15.51 1.15
C ALA A 72 0.43 -16.12 2.18
N ASN A 73 1.46 -15.37 2.57
CA ASN A 73 2.43 -15.81 3.59
C ASN A 73 1.94 -15.55 5.02
N PHE A 74 1.01 -14.61 5.19
CA PHE A 74 0.50 -14.17 6.48
C PHE A 74 -1.02 -14.11 6.44
N ILE A 75 -1.62 -14.34 7.61
CA ILE A 75 -3.06 -14.20 7.84
C ILE A 75 -3.21 -13.24 9.02
N SER A 76 -4.01 -12.18 8.83
CA SER A 76 -4.46 -11.29 9.90
C SER A 76 -5.98 -11.38 9.99
N SER A 77 -6.51 -11.44 11.22
CA SER A 77 -7.96 -11.55 11.47
C SER A 77 -8.48 -10.56 12.51
N ILE A 78 -7.68 -9.57 12.91
CA ILE A 78 -8.00 -8.65 14.01
C ILE A 78 -8.26 -7.22 13.53
N ALA A 79 -7.65 -6.81 12.42
CA ALA A 79 -7.88 -5.51 11.80
C ALA A 79 -7.70 -5.62 10.28
N ASP A 80 -8.40 -4.75 9.54
CA ASP A 80 -8.24 -4.58 8.09
C ASP A 80 -8.24 -3.08 7.76
N ASP A 81 -7.15 -2.61 7.16
CA ASP A 81 -6.88 -1.22 6.78
C ASP A 81 -6.89 -1.00 5.26
N ARG A 82 -7.21 -2.05 4.48
CA ARG A 82 -7.16 -1.99 3.00
C ARG A 82 -8.42 -1.40 2.38
N GLY A 83 -9.52 -1.34 3.13
CA GLY A 83 -10.80 -0.78 2.70
C GLY A 83 -10.80 0.75 2.70
N GLU A 84 -11.98 1.35 2.46
CA GLU A 84 -12.16 2.80 2.59
C GLU A 84 -12.02 3.27 4.04
N GLU A 85 -12.30 2.38 4.99
CA GLU A 85 -12.27 2.66 6.42
C GLU A 85 -11.58 1.52 7.18
N LEU A 86 -10.84 1.88 8.23
CA LEU A 86 -10.25 0.93 9.17
C LEU A 86 -11.33 0.11 9.88
N THR A 87 -11.14 -1.20 9.94
CA THR A 87 -12.01 -2.08 10.72
C THR A 87 -11.23 -2.80 11.82
N TYR A 88 -11.87 -2.97 12.98
CA TYR A 88 -11.41 -3.82 14.07
C TYR A 88 -12.36 -5.02 14.19
N CYS A 89 -11.86 -6.21 13.87
CA CYS A 89 -12.64 -7.44 13.83
C CYS A 89 -13.97 -7.28 13.04
N GLY A 90 -13.94 -6.56 11.91
CA GLY A 90 -15.10 -6.30 11.06
C GLY A 90 -16.03 -5.17 11.52
N VAL A 91 -15.76 -4.53 12.67
CA VAL A 91 -16.45 -3.31 13.11
C VAL A 91 -15.70 -2.10 12.57
N THR A 92 -16.36 -1.19 11.88
CA THR A 92 -15.73 0.03 11.36
C THR A 92 -15.29 0.96 12.49
N ILE A 93 -14.23 1.73 12.26
CA ILE A 93 -13.73 2.67 13.27
C ILE A 93 -14.81 3.73 13.63
N SER A 94 -15.62 4.18 12.67
CA SER A 94 -16.77 5.05 12.93
C SER A 94 -17.78 4.41 13.89
N ASP A 95 -18.11 3.13 13.70
CA ASP A 95 -19.03 2.41 14.60
C ASP A 95 -18.46 2.27 16.01
N VAL A 96 -17.14 2.07 16.14
CA VAL A 96 -16.45 1.99 17.43
C VAL A 96 -16.65 3.28 18.24
N PHE A 97 -16.52 4.43 17.59
CA PHE A 97 -16.76 5.73 18.22
C PHE A 97 -18.25 6.01 18.45
N ALA A 98 -19.10 5.75 17.46
CA ALA A 98 -20.55 5.99 17.56
C ALA A 98 -21.23 5.18 18.68
N LYS A 99 -20.70 3.97 18.96
CA LYS A 99 -21.18 3.09 20.04
C LYS A 99 -20.46 3.30 21.37
N GLU A 100 -19.61 4.32 21.47
CA GLU A 100 -18.84 4.67 22.67
C GLU A 100 -18.11 3.47 23.29
N MET A 101 -17.50 2.62 22.46
CA MET A 101 -16.95 1.33 22.90
C MET A 101 -15.78 1.44 23.89
N GLY A 102 -15.10 2.60 23.90
CA GLY A 102 -13.95 2.86 24.78
C GLY A 102 -12.74 1.97 24.49
N ILE A 103 -11.71 2.09 25.34
CA ILE A 103 -10.47 1.31 25.21
C ILE A 103 -10.77 -0.17 25.47
N GLY A 104 -11.62 -0.47 26.47
CA GLY A 104 -12.00 -1.84 26.78
C GLY A 104 -12.72 -2.55 25.63
N GLY A 105 -13.58 -1.84 24.89
CA GLY A 105 -14.27 -2.39 23.72
C GLY A 105 -13.34 -2.59 22.52
N VAL A 106 -12.39 -1.67 22.29
CA VAL A 106 -11.36 -1.86 21.25
C VAL A 106 -10.48 -3.08 21.55
N LEU A 107 -9.99 -3.21 22.79
CA LEU A 107 -9.23 -4.38 23.21
C LEU A 107 -10.02 -5.67 23.06
N SER A 108 -11.33 -5.64 23.35
CA SER A 108 -12.22 -6.78 23.15
C SER A 108 -12.24 -7.27 21.70
N LEU A 109 -12.35 -6.33 20.74
CA LEU A 109 -12.35 -6.66 19.32
C LEU A 109 -10.98 -7.19 18.86
N LEU A 110 -9.88 -6.53 19.26
CA LEU A 110 -8.55 -6.88 18.79
C LEU A 110 -7.99 -8.16 19.41
N TRP A 111 -8.20 -8.39 20.71
CA TRP A 111 -7.63 -9.54 21.42
C TRP A 111 -8.54 -10.77 21.38
N PHE A 112 -9.84 -10.58 21.60
CA PHE A 112 -10.79 -11.70 21.70
C PHE A 112 -11.62 -11.92 20.43
N ARG A 113 -11.55 -11.00 19.46
CA ARG A 113 -12.37 -11.03 18.24
C ARG A 113 -13.87 -11.11 18.55
N ARG A 114 -14.29 -10.40 19.59
CA ARG A 114 -15.67 -10.37 20.09
C ARG A 114 -16.02 -8.99 20.59
N GLN A 115 -17.29 -8.62 20.48
CA GLN A 115 -17.84 -7.46 21.16
C GLN A 115 -18.34 -7.91 22.54
N LEU A 116 -17.51 -7.72 23.58
CA LEU A 116 -17.88 -8.08 24.95
C LEU A 116 -18.95 -7.12 25.51
N PRO A 117 -19.75 -7.56 26.50
CA PRO A 117 -20.71 -6.70 27.19
C PRO A 117 -20.03 -5.49 27.87
N PRO A 118 -20.75 -4.35 28.05
CA PRO A 118 -20.19 -3.15 28.67
C PRO A 118 -19.56 -3.37 30.06
N THR A 119 -20.12 -4.27 30.86
CA THR A 119 -19.55 -4.61 32.18
C THR A 119 -18.15 -5.23 32.05
N CYS A 120 -17.94 -6.07 31.03
CA CYS A 120 -16.65 -6.72 30.78
C CYS A 120 -15.64 -5.73 30.21
N THR A 121 -16.04 -4.87 29.27
CA THR A 121 -15.15 -3.84 28.72
C THR A 121 -14.76 -2.84 29.80
N LYS A 122 -15.68 -2.47 30.70
CA LYS A 122 -15.36 -1.62 31.84
C LYS A 122 -14.42 -2.30 32.83
N PHE A 123 -14.59 -3.60 33.06
CA PHE A 123 -13.68 -4.38 33.89
C PHE A 123 -12.26 -4.41 33.31
N ILE A 124 -12.10 -4.56 31.99
CA ILE A 124 -10.80 -4.46 31.31
C ILE A 124 -10.17 -3.09 31.57
N GLU A 125 -10.92 -2.00 31.44
CA GLU A 125 -10.41 -0.65 31.73
C GLU A 125 -9.96 -0.50 33.19
N MET A 126 -10.72 -1.05 34.15
CA MET A 126 -10.34 -1.02 35.56
C MET A 126 -9.05 -1.79 35.83
N ILE A 127 -8.82 -2.93 35.14
CA ILE A 127 -7.55 -3.67 35.23
C ILE A 127 -6.38 -2.81 34.74
N LEU A 128 -6.55 -2.08 33.63
CA LEU A 128 -5.52 -1.18 33.11
C LEU A 128 -5.24 -0.03 34.08
N MET A 129 -6.28 0.51 34.74
CA MET A 129 -6.12 1.60 35.70
C MET A 129 -5.35 1.15 36.95
N VAL A 130 -5.69 -0.01 37.52
CA VAL A 130 -5.06 -0.49 38.76
C VAL A 130 -3.62 -0.98 38.54
N THR A 131 -3.30 -1.45 37.34
CA THR A 131 -1.95 -1.94 36.99
C THR A 131 -1.05 -0.87 36.36
N ALA A 132 -1.52 0.37 36.22
CA ALA A 132 -0.83 1.42 35.48
C ALA A 132 0.59 1.74 36.02
N ASP A 133 0.76 1.79 37.34
CA ASP A 133 2.07 1.93 37.98
C ASP A 133 2.04 1.45 39.44
N HIS A 134 3.17 0.95 39.93
CA HIS A 134 3.36 0.55 41.33
C HIS A 134 4.66 1.14 41.93
N GLY A 135 5.09 2.28 41.38
CA GLY A 135 6.24 3.03 41.86
C GLY A 135 7.59 2.54 41.31
N PRO A 136 8.66 3.32 41.53
CA PRO A 136 9.93 3.16 40.82
C PRO A 136 10.81 2.00 41.30
N ALA A 137 10.43 1.34 42.40
CA ALA A 137 11.24 0.29 43.04
C ALA A 137 11.06 -1.09 42.39
N VAL A 138 10.04 -1.26 41.55
CA VAL A 138 9.80 -2.54 40.86
C VAL A 138 10.75 -2.72 39.68
N SER A 139 11.07 -3.97 39.33
CA SER A 139 12.10 -4.31 38.34
C SER A 139 11.96 -3.56 37.02
N GLY A 140 10.75 -3.50 36.46
CA GLY A 140 10.50 -2.83 35.18
C GLY A 140 10.68 -1.32 35.25
N ALA A 141 10.10 -0.67 36.25
CA ALA A 141 10.23 0.77 36.42
C ALA A 141 11.69 1.19 36.66
N HIS A 142 12.42 0.43 37.49
CA HIS A 142 13.84 0.68 37.75
C HIS A 142 14.67 0.63 36.47
N ASN A 143 14.48 -0.41 35.64
CA ASN A 143 15.20 -0.55 34.38
C ASN A 143 14.87 0.56 33.37
N THR A 144 13.60 0.95 33.26
CA THR A 144 13.18 2.09 32.42
C THR A 144 13.87 3.37 32.88
N ILE A 145 13.88 3.65 34.19
CA ILE A 145 14.50 4.86 34.76
C ILE A 145 16.00 4.87 34.52
N VAL A 146 16.71 3.77 34.80
CA VAL A 146 18.16 3.67 34.57
C VAL A 146 18.50 3.90 33.09
N THR A 147 17.72 3.29 32.20
CA THR A 147 17.93 3.39 30.74
C THR A 147 17.67 4.82 30.24
N ALA A 148 16.60 5.47 30.72
CA ALA A 148 16.32 6.88 30.42
C ALA A 148 17.43 7.80 30.96
N ARG A 149 17.93 7.55 32.18
CA ARG A 149 19.06 8.29 32.77
C ARG A 149 20.38 8.07 32.04
N ALA A 150 20.50 6.97 31.30
CA ALA A 150 21.62 6.72 30.38
C ALA A 150 21.48 7.47 29.04
N GLY A 151 20.49 8.36 28.89
CA GLY A 151 20.29 9.19 27.70
C GLY A 151 19.65 8.45 26.53
N LYS A 152 18.98 7.31 26.78
CA LYS A 152 18.27 6.55 25.74
C LYS A 152 16.89 7.15 25.47
N ASP A 153 16.40 6.92 24.26
CA ASP A 153 15.07 7.35 23.82
C ASP A 153 13.94 6.60 24.55
N LEU A 154 12.71 7.09 24.39
CA LEU A 154 11.51 6.57 25.04
C LEU A 154 11.28 5.09 24.75
N VAL A 155 11.43 4.65 23.49
CA VAL A 155 11.18 3.26 23.10
C VAL A 155 12.22 2.36 23.72
N SER A 156 13.50 2.74 23.63
CA SER A 156 14.61 2.01 24.27
C SER A 156 14.41 1.89 25.78
N ALA A 157 14.05 2.97 26.47
CA ALA A 157 13.84 2.97 27.91
C ALA A 157 12.63 2.10 28.30
N LEU A 158 11.50 2.26 27.60
CA LEU A 158 10.29 1.47 27.82
C LEU A 158 10.55 -0.02 27.61
N CYS A 159 11.15 -0.41 26.48
CA CYS A 159 11.45 -1.81 26.19
C CYS A 159 12.40 -2.43 27.22
N SER A 160 13.40 -1.69 27.71
CA SER A 160 14.31 -2.15 28.76
C SER A 160 13.57 -2.55 30.04
N GLY A 161 12.54 -1.79 30.43
CA GLY A 161 11.66 -2.13 31.54
C GLY A 161 10.71 -3.28 31.21
N LEU A 162 10.05 -3.26 30.04
CA LEU A 162 9.11 -4.30 29.62
C LEU A 162 9.75 -5.68 29.52
N LEU A 163 11.02 -5.77 29.13
CA LEU A 163 11.77 -7.04 29.07
C LEU A 163 12.01 -7.69 30.45
N THR A 164 11.70 -6.99 31.55
CA THR A 164 11.72 -7.58 32.89
C THR A 164 10.41 -8.30 33.24
N ILE A 165 9.33 -8.05 32.50
CA ILE A 165 8.02 -8.65 32.74
C ILE A 165 8.09 -10.13 32.35
N GLY A 166 7.75 -11.01 33.30
CA GLY A 166 7.86 -12.45 33.18
C GLY A 166 7.51 -13.16 34.49
N PRO A 167 8.00 -14.39 34.72
CA PRO A 167 7.54 -15.23 35.83
C PRO A 167 7.68 -14.61 37.23
N ARG A 168 8.72 -13.80 37.45
CA ARG A 168 9.02 -13.19 38.77
C ARG A 168 8.53 -11.75 38.92
N PHE A 169 8.12 -11.10 37.83
CA PHE A 169 7.64 -9.72 37.83
C PHE A 169 6.50 -9.59 36.82
N GLY A 170 5.26 -9.43 37.31
CA GLY A 170 4.04 -9.37 36.50
C GLY A 170 3.37 -10.73 36.22
N GLY A 171 4.11 -11.84 36.27
CA GLY A 171 3.57 -13.19 35.97
C GLY A 171 2.52 -13.73 36.96
N ALA A 172 2.42 -13.17 38.16
CA ALA A 172 1.50 -13.64 39.20
C ALA A 172 0.02 -13.61 38.78
N LEU A 173 -0.37 -12.70 37.88
CA LEU A 173 -1.73 -12.63 37.34
C LEU A 173 -2.10 -13.88 36.51
N ASP A 174 -1.19 -14.31 35.63
CA ASP A 174 -1.39 -15.49 34.78
C ASP A 174 -1.32 -16.78 35.61
N ASP A 175 -0.38 -16.86 36.55
CA ASP A 175 -0.22 -18.04 37.40
C ASP A 175 -1.36 -18.24 38.40
N ALA A 176 -1.97 -17.15 38.91
CA ALA A 176 -3.13 -17.26 39.79
C ALA A 176 -4.43 -17.63 39.04
N ALA A 177 -4.48 -17.42 37.72
CA ALA A 177 -5.66 -17.70 36.90
C ALA A 177 -5.70 -19.14 36.35
N LYS A 178 -4.55 -19.83 36.28
CA LYS A 178 -4.42 -21.22 35.85
C LYS A 178 -4.99 -22.20 36.87
#